data_AF-A0A316RF27-F1
#
_entry.id   AF-A0A316RF27-F1
#
_cell.length_a   1.000
_cell.length_b   1.000
_cell.length_c   1.000
_cell.angle_alpha   90.00
_cell.angle_beta   90.00
_cell.angle_gamma   90.00
#
_symmetry.space_group_name_H-M   'P 1'
#
loop_
_entity.id
_entity.type
_entity.pdbx_description
1 polymer ?
#
loop_
_entity_poly.entity_id
_entity_poly.type
_entity_poly.pdbx_seq_one_letter_code
_entity_poly.pdbx_strand_id
1 'polypeptide(L)'
;MIKQDFLLVQIEELAKKLAKLLKKKETPGSNTDTLADDCYKDIHLSLQEVQNATAEELTEKVPDWELLELLVKLMLADDRINTDRQQIEKAQQLLYFVQERDRTYSFDRIALAESIRSLLTE
;
A
#
# COMPACT_ATOMS: atom_id res chain seq x y z
N MET A 1 6.12 -21.12 14.80
CA MET A 1 6.40 -21.51 13.40
C MET A 1 5.24 -21.15 12.47
N ILE A 2 4.02 -21.66 12.66
CA ILE A 2 2.88 -21.44 11.73
C ILE A 2 2.56 -19.96 11.41
N LYS A 3 2.62 -19.04 12.39
CA LYS A 3 2.27 -17.62 12.16
C LYS A 3 3.26 -16.86 11.27
N GLN A 4 4.55 -17.16 11.38
CA GLN A 4 5.60 -16.48 10.61
C GLN A 4 5.57 -16.95 9.15
N ASP A 5 5.37 -18.26 8.95
CA ASP A 5 5.21 -18.84 7.61
C ASP A 5 3.95 -18.30 6.91
N PHE A 6 2.85 -18.13 7.66
CA PHE A 6 1.62 -17.54 7.14
C PHE A 6 1.79 -16.07 6.71
N LEU A 7 2.44 -15.27 7.55
CA LEU A 7 2.71 -13.86 7.25
C LEU A 7 3.60 -13.71 6.00
N LEU A 8 4.65 -14.51 5.90
CA LEU A 8 5.54 -14.50 4.72
C LEU A 8 4.77 -14.83 3.44
N VAL A 9 3.91 -15.86 3.46
CA VAL A 9 3.07 -16.22 2.32
C VAL A 9 2.10 -15.09 1.96
N GLN A 10 1.51 -14.42 2.96
CA GLN A 10 0.62 -13.28 2.75
C GLN A 10 1.34 -12.11 2.08
N ILE A 11 2.55 -11.77 2.55
CA ILE A 11 3.41 -10.73 1.96
C ILE A 11 3.75 -11.08 0.51
N GLU A 12 4.17 -12.31 0.24
CA GLU A 12 4.52 -12.76 -1.11
C GLU A 12 3.35 -12.72 -2.08
N GLU A 13 2.17 -13.21 -1.66
CA GLU A 13 0.99 -13.23 -2.51
C GLU A 13 0.47 -11.81 -2.80
N LEU A 14 0.45 -10.94 -1.79
CA LEU A 14 0.08 -9.55 -1.99
C LEU A 14 1.07 -8.84 -2.93
N ALA A 15 2.37 -9.02 -2.74
CA ALA A 15 3.39 -8.43 -3.61
C ALA A 15 3.23 -8.90 -5.07
N LYS A 16 2.92 -10.18 -5.30
CA LYS A 16 2.64 -10.71 -6.64
C LYS A 16 1.40 -10.08 -7.26
N LYS A 17 0.31 -9.93 -6.51
CA LYS A 17 -0.93 -9.31 -7.02
C LYS A 17 -0.74 -7.82 -7.29
N LEU A 18 -0.03 -7.10 -6.44
CA LEU A 18 0.33 -5.70 -6.64
C LEU A 18 1.17 -5.53 -7.92
N ALA A 19 2.16 -6.40 -8.15
CA ALA A 19 2.95 -6.37 -9.39
C ALA A 19 2.07 -6.62 -10.63
N LYS A 20 1.07 -7.51 -10.55
CA LYS A 20 0.10 -7.72 -11.63
C LYS A 20 -0.76 -6.48 -11.87
N LEU A 21 -1.21 -5.82 -10.80
CA LEU A 21 -2.00 -4.58 -10.86
C LEU A 21 -1.21 -3.49 -11.58
N LEU A 22 0.03 -3.25 -11.17
CA LEU A 22 0.91 -2.24 -11.78
C LEU A 22 1.12 -2.50 -13.27
N LYS A 23 1.43 -3.75 -13.67
CA LYS A 23 1.55 -4.12 -15.09
C LYS A 23 0.26 -3.92 -15.87
N LYS A 24 -0.89 -4.20 -15.27
CA LYS A 24 -2.18 -4.04 -15.94
C LYS A 24 -2.53 -2.56 -16.12
N LYS A 25 -2.12 -1.69 -15.18
CA LYS A 25 -2.30 -0.23 -15.25
C LYS A 25 -1.55 0.40 -16.44
N GLU A 26 -0.43 -0.17 -16.85
CA GLU A 26 0.29 0.25 -18.06
C GLU A 26 -0.50 0.00 -19.35
N THR A 27 -1.56 -0.83 -19.30
CA THR A 27 -2.42 -1.12 -20.45
C THR A 27 -3.58 -0.11 -20.53
N PRO A 28 -3.67 0.71 -21.59
CA PRO A 28 -4.74 1.71 -21.72
C PRO A 28 -6.14 1.06 -21.67
N GLY A 29 -7.04 1.64 -20.88
CA GLY A 29 -8.42 1.17 -20.75
C GLY A 29 -8.61 -0.07 -19.88
N SER A 30 -7.56 -0.58 -19.23
CA SER A 30 -7.70 -1.66 -18.27
C SER A 30 -8.41 -1.18 -16.99
N ASN A 31 -9.50 -1.85 -16.62
CA ASN A 31 -10.05 -1.73 -15.28
C ASN A 31 -9.21 -2.56 -14.28
N THR A 32 -8.63 -1.89 -13.28
CA THR A 32 -7.82 -2.49 -12.20
C THR A 32 -8.54 -2.58 -10.86
N ASP A 33 -9.77 -2.08 -10.75
CA ASP A 33 -10.53 -1.95 -9.49
C ASP A 33 -10.68 -3.28 -8.77
N THR A 34 -11.03 -4.34 -9.50
CA THR A 34 -11.19 -5.69 -8.94
C THR A 34 -9.88 -6.25 -8.41
N LEU A 35 -8.75 -5.97 -9.07
CA LEU A 35 -7.44 -6.40 -8.59
C LEU A 35 -7.02 -5.62 -7.34
N ALA A 36 -7.31 -4.33 -7.29
CA ALA A 36 -7.06 -3.51 -6.12
C ALA A 36 -7.90 -3.96 -4.92
N ASP A 37 -9.19 -4.21 -5.13
CA ASP A 37 -10.10 -4.74 -4.09
C ASP A 37 -9.64 -6.09 -3.55
N ASP A 38 -9.15 -6.98 -4.40
CA ASP A 38 -8.59 -8.26 -3.97
C ASP A 38 -7.29 -8.10 -3.19
N CYS A 39 -6.46 -7.09 -3.51
CA CYS A 39 -5.27 -6.78 -2.72
C CYS A 39 -5.62 -6.24 -1.33
N TYR A 40 -6.65 -5.39 -1.19
CA TYR A 40 -7.10 -4.93 0.14
C TYR A 40 -7.62 -6.08 1.00
N LYS A 41 -8.39 -7.02 0.39
CA LYS A 41 -8.89 -8.19 1.12
C LYS A 41 -7.79 -9.09 1.65
N ASP A 42 -6.68 -9.22 0.92
CA ASP A 42 -5.53 -10.01 1.36
C ASP A 42 -4.91 -9.48 2.66
N ILE A 43 -5.06 -8.19 2.96
CA ILE A 43 -4.65 -7.57 4.24
C ILE A 43 -5.83 -7.27 5.15
N HIS A 44 -6.96 -7.95 4.94
CA HIS A 44 -8.17 -7.84 5.74
C HIS A 44 -8.75 -6.42 5.81
N LEU A 45 -8.60 -5.65 4.73
CA LEU A 45 -9.19 -4.34 4.57
C LEU A 45 -10.15 -4.31 3.37
N SER A 46 -11.01 -3.31 3.36
CA SER A 46 -11.78 -2.89 2.19
C SER A 46 -11.35 -1.49 1.75
N LEU A 47 -11.66 -1.13 0.50
CA LEU A 47 -11.44 0.23 0.00
C LEU A 47 -12.06 1.30 0.92
N GLN A 48 -13.28 1.07 1.40
CA GLN A 48 -13.97 2.00 2.29
C GLN A 48 -13.25 2.17 3.63
N GLU A 49 -12.72 1.09 4.20
CA GLU A 49 -11.92 1.17 5.42
C GLU A 49 -10.63 1.94 5.18
N VAL A 50 -9.94 1.70 4.06
CA VAL A 50 -8.74 2.44 3.69
C VAL A 50 -9.05 3.92 3.49
N GLN A 51 -10.18 4.28 2.90
CA GLN A 51 -10.57 5.67 2.69
C GLN A 51 -10.92 6.38 4.00
N ASN A 52 -11.69 5.73 4.87
CA ASN A 52 -12.29 6.34 6.06
C ASN A 52 -11.39 6.28 7.30
N ALA A 53 -10.54 5.28 7.43
CA ALA A 53 -9.64 5.16 8.57
C ALA A 53 -8.51 6.19 8.48
N THR A 54 -8.09 6.67 9.65
CA THR A 54 -6.87 7.46 9.85
C THR A 54 -5.62 6.60 9.65
N ALA A 55 -4.46 7.23 9.49
CA ALA A 55 -3.19 6.51 9.42
C ALA A 55 -2.95 5.67 10.69
N GLU A 56 -3.24 6.22 11.86
CA GLU A 56 -3.08 5.54 13.16
C GLU A 56 -3.94 4.26 13.22
N GLU A 57 -5.24 4.36 12.92
CA GLU A 57 -6.13 3.19 12.89
C GLU A 57 -5.66 2.12 11.88
N LEU A 58 -5.10 2.54 10.74
CA LEU A 58 -4.54 1.59 9.77
C LEU A 58 -3.28 0.89 10.30
N THR A 59 -2.44 1.55 11.09
CA THR A 59 -1.29 0.91 11.75
C THR A 59 -1.71 -0.10 12.82
N GLU A 60 -2.86 0.09 13.45
CA GLU A 60 -3.43 -0.88 14.40
C GLU A 60 -4.01 -2.10 13.68
N LYS A 61 -4.69 -1.88 12.55
CA LYS A 61 -5.28 -2.95 11.72
C LYS A 61 -4.24 -3.76 10.97
N VAL A 62 -3.16 -3.13 10.52
CA VAL A 62 -2.03 -3.74 9.80
C VAL A 62 -0.76 -3.57 10.64
N PRO A 63 -0.56 -4.42 11.67
CA PRO A 63 0.52 -4.23 12.65
C PRO A 63 1.91 -4.63 12.11
N ASP A 64 1.96 -5.34 11.00
CA ASP A 64 3.22 -5.72 10.35
C ASP A 64 3.67 -4.63 9.38
N TRP A 65 4.92 -4.19 9.50
CA TRP A 65 5.44 -3.07 8.75
C TRP A 65 5.64 -3.40 7.26
N GLU A 66 5.91 -4.66 6.89
CA GLU A 66 6.07 -5.07 5.48
C GLU A 66 4.71 -5.04 4.79
N LEU A 67 3.66 -5.55 5.45
CA LEU A 67 2.29 -5.43 4.96
C LEU A 67 1.84 -3.97 4.86
N LEU A 68 2.24 -3.12 5.82
CA LEU A 68 1.91 -1.70 5.77
C LEU A 68 2.63 -0.99 4.61
N GLU A 69 3.88 -1.36 4.31
CA GLU A 69 4.58 -0.86 3.13
C GLU A 69 3.86 -1.27 1.83
N LEU A 70 3.37 -2.51 1.76
CA LEU A 70 2.57 -2.98 0.63
C LEU A 70 1.23 -2.24 0.52
N LEU A 71 0.58 -1.90 1.64
CA LEU A 71 -0.62 -1.06 1.65
C LEU A 71 -0.32 0.33 1.07
N VAL A 72 0.79 0.97 1.46
CA VAL A 72 1.18 2.27 0.89
C VAL A 72 1.35 2.16 -0.63
N LYS A 73 2.05 1.12 -1.12
CA LYS A 73 2.22 0.91 -2.56
C LYS A 73 0.88 0.68 -3.27
N LEU A 74 -0.04 -0.06 -2.65
CA LEU A 74 -1.40 -0.29 -3.17
C LEU A 74 -2.21 1.02 -3.25
N MET A 75 -2.16 1.85 -2.20
CA MET A 75 -2.84 3.16 -2.18
C MET A 75 -2.38 4.06 -3.32
N LEU A 76 -1.09 4.07 -3.65
CA LEU A 76 -0.57 4.86 -4.77
C LEU A 76 -0.87 4.25 -6.14
N ALA A 77 -1.05 2.94 -6.20
CA ALA A 77 -1.38 2.24 -7.42
C ALA A 77 -2.87 2.36 -7.81
N ASP A 78 -3.76 2.49 -6.83
CA ASP A 78 -5.22 2.57 -7.01
C ASP A 78 -5.68 4.01 -7.32
N ASP A 79 -6.21 4.22 -8.53
CA ASP A 79 -6.65 5.55 -9.00
C ASP A 79 -7.87 6.09 -8.23
N ARG A 80 -8.59 5.21 -7.53
CA ARG A 80 -9.71 5.57 -6.63
C ARG A 80 -9.22 6.16 -5.31
N ILE A 81 -7.90 6.10 -5.05
CA ILE A 81 -7.23 6.59 -3.84
C ILE A 81 -6.23 7.70 -4.19
N ASN A 82 -5.32 7.44 -5.13
CA ASN A 82 -4.16 8.30 -5.41
C ASN A 82 -4.51 9.67 -6.03
N THR A 83 -5.78 9.91 -6.34
CA THR A 83 -6.29 11.19 -6.87
C THR A 83 -6.72 12.14 -5.76
N ASP A 84 -6.88 11.66 -4.54
CA ASP A 84 -7.23 12.45 -3.37
C ASP A 84 -5.98 12.78 -2.55
N ARG A 85 -5.69 14.08 -2.44
CA ARG A 85 -4.57 14.61 -1.66
C ARG A 85 -4.56 14.10 -0.21
N GLN A 86 -5.72 14.04 0.45
CA GLN A 86 -5.79 13.56 1.84
C GLN A 86 -5.36 12.10 1.95
N GLN A 87 -5.67 11.28 0.94
CA GLN A 87 -5.26 9.89 0.93
C GLN A 87 -3.75 9.75 0.64
N ILE A 88 -3.18 10.62 -0.18
CA ILE A 88 -1.73 10.67 -0.42
C ILE A 88 -0.98 11.11 0.85
N GLU A 89 -1.48 12.11 1.58
CA GLU A 89 -0.92 12.53 2.87
C GLU A 89 -1.01 11.38 3.89
N LYS A 90 -2.10 10.61 3.91
CA LYS A 90 -2.21 9.40 4.72
C LYS A 90 -1.18 8.35 4.33
N ALA A 91 -1.00 8.09 3.03
CA ALA A 91 0.04 7.17 2.55
C ALA A 91 1.45 7.61 2.98
N GLN A 92 1.72 8.93 3.02
CA GLN A 92 2.96 9.49 3.54
C GLN A 92 3.16 9.18 5.02
N GLN A 93 2.13 9.39 5.85
CA GLN A 93 2.17 9.11 7.29
C GLN A 93 2.45 7.62 7.57
N LEU A 94 1.80 6.73 6.82
CA LEU A 94 2.05 5.29 6.91
C LEU A 94 3.49 4.93 6.53
N LEU A 95 4.03 5.54 5.47
CA LEU A 95 5.41 5.30 5.07
C LEU A 95 6.41 5.78 6.14
N TYR A 96 6.13 6.89 6.82
CA TYR A 96 6.96 7.32 7.95
C TYR A 96 6.95 6.29 9.08
N PHE A 97 5.78 5.75 9.43
CA PHE A 97 5.69 4.68 10.43
C PHE A 97 6.51 3.44 10.03
N VAL A 98 6.45 3.03 8.77
CA VAL A 98 7.27 1.93 8.23
C VAL A 98 8.77 2.21 8.45
N GLN A 99 9.24 3.41 8.11
CA GLN A 99 10.65 3.79 8.24
C GLN A 99 11.13 3.89 9.70
N GLU A 100 10.23 4.20 10.64
CA GLU A 100 10.54 4.16 12.06
C GLU A 100 10.72 2.73 12.58
N ARG A 101 9.95 1.77 12.05
CA ARG A 101 9.96 0.35 12.42
C ARG A 101 11.12 -0.42 11.78
N ASP A 102 11.41 -0.16 10.50
CA ASP A 102 12.56 -0.72 9.79
C ASP A 102 13.46 0.38 9.22
N ARG A 103 14.61 0.54 9.87
CA ARG A 103 15.63 1.54 9.52
C ARG A 103 16.65 1.05 8.51
N THR A 104 16.46 -0.15 7.95
CA THR A 104 17.32 -0.68 6.90
C THR A 104 17.25 0.24 5.69
N TYR A 105 18.39 0.49 5.03
CA TYR A 105 18.36 1.28 3.80
C TYR A 105 17.60 0.51 2.70
N SER A 106 16.63 1.17 2.06
CA SER A 106 15.85 0.61 0.95
C SER A 106 15.70 1.64 -0.14
N PHE A 107 16.19 1.31 -1.33
CA PHE A 107 16.03 2.15 -2.52
C PHE A 107 14.55 2.32 -2.89
N ASP A 108 13.77 1.25 -2.78
CA ASP A 108 12.33 1.27 -3.07
C ASP A 108 11.59 2.24 -2.14
N ARG A 109 11.94 2.29 -0.85
CA ARG A 109 11.33 3.24 0.09
C ARG A 109 11.66 4.70 -0.22
N ILE A 110 12.86 4.96 -0.72
CA ILE A 110 13.26 6.32 -1.15
C ILE A 110 12.44 6.73 -2.38
N ALA A 111 12.36 5.85 -3.39
CA ALA A 111 11.56 6.08 -4.59
C ALA A 111 10.07 6.26 -4.28
N LEU A 112 9.54 5.50 -3.31
CA LEU A 112 8.16 5.61 -2.85
C LEU A 112 7.92 6.96 -2.18
N ALA A 113 8.82 7.41 -1.30
CA ALA A 113 8.74 8.72 -0.67
C ALA A 113 8.84 9.87 -1.70
N GLU A 114 9.66 9.72 -2.73
CA GLU A 114 9.73 10.68 -3.85
C GLU A 114 8.44 10.75 -4.65
N SER A 115 7.86 9.60 -4.99
CA SER A 115 6.58 9.52 -5.69
C SER A 115 5.46 10.23 -4.92
N ILE A 116 5.37 9.97 -3.61
CA ILE A 116 4.40 10.64 -2.73
C ILE A 116 4.63 12.15 -2.71
N ARG A 117 5.89 12.61 -2.58
CA ARG A 117 6.20 14.03 -2.59
C ARG A 117 5.78 14.71 -3.90
N SER A 118 6.03 14.06 -5.05
CA SER A 118 5.61 14.57 -6.36
C SER A 118 4.10 14.79 -6.41
N LEU A 119 3.33 13.77 -6.02
CA LEU A 119 1.86 13.80 -6.00
C LEU A 119 1.28 14.86 -5.04
N LEU A 120 2.01 15.26 -3.99
CA LEU A 120 1.60 16.31 -3.06
C LEU A 120 2.00 17.72 -3.52
N THR A 121 2.89 17.83 -4.51
CA THR A 121 3.31 19.12 -5.08
C THR A 121 2.62 19.49 -6.38
N GLU A 122 2.01 18.51 -7.05
CA GLU A 122 1.06 18.70 -8.16
C GLU A 122 -0.25 19.35 -7.68
#